data_AF-A0A2E0J3B7-F1
#
_entry.id   AF-A0A2E0J3B7-F1
#
_cell.length_a   1.000
_cell.length_b   1.000
_cell.length_c   1.000
_cell.angle_alpha   90.00
_cell.angle_beta   90.00
_cell.angle_gamma   90.00
#
_symmetry.space_group_name_H-M   'P 1'
#
loop_
_entity.id
_entity.type
_entity.pdbx_description
1 polymer ?
#
loop_
_entity_poly.entity_id
_entity_poly.type
_entity_poly.pdbx_seq_one_letter_code
_entity_poly.pdbx_strand_id
1 'polypeptide(L)'
;MVDHIHLCLSFPPKYSVAHTVGFLKGKSAIRIHRDYLGKQRQFTGYHFWARGYCVSTVGLDEQTIRACIRNQEAEDQRQESLRLQ
;
A
#
# COMPACT_ATOMS: atom_id res chain seq x y z
N MET A 1 -4.43 -14.28 0.25
CA MET A 1 -3.91 -14.07 -1.11
C MET A 1 -3.12 -12.77 -1.06
N VAL A 2 -1.89 -12.77 -1.57
CA VAL A 2 -0.99 -11.61 -1.46
C VAL A 2 -1.30 -10.62 -2.60
N ASP A 3 -2.45 -9.96 -2.54
CA ASP A 3 -2.95 -9.02 -3.57
C ASP A 3 -2.90 -7.54 -3.15
N HIS A 4 -2.41 -7.26 -1.94
CA HIS A 4 -2.28 -5.92 -1.36
C HIS A 4 -0.94 -5.77 -0.64
N ILE A 5 -0.59 -4.51 -0.31
CA ILE A 5 0.63 -4.17 0.43
C ILE A 5 0.28 -3.34 1.66
N HIS A 6 1.03 -3.55 2.74
CA HIS A 6 1.02 -2.70 3.93
C HIS A 6 2.28 -1.85 3.97
N LEU A 7 2.11 -0.56 4.23
CA LEU A 7 3.21 0.40 4.31
C LEU A 7 3.06 1.21 5.60
N CYS A 8 4.12 1.29 6.40
CA CYS A 8 4.23 2.31 7.42
C CYS A 8 5.14 3.43 6.93
N LEU A 9 4.64 4.66 6.94
CA LEU A 9 5.27 5.81 6.31
C LEU A 9 5.28 7.00 7.26
N SER A 10 6.43 7.67 7.34
CA SER A 10 6.54 9.01 7.92
C SER A 10 6.70 10.02 6.78
N PHE A 11 5.86 11.05 6.74
CA PHE A 11 5.94 12.09 5.72
C PHE A 11 5.56 13.47 6.29
N PRO A 12 6.07 14.57 5.71
CA PRO A 12 5.78 15.92 6.21
C PRO A 12 4.27 16.24 6.22
N PRO A 13 3.75 16.89 7.28
CA PRO A 13 2.32 17.16 7.45
C PRO A 13 1.75 18.13 6.41
N LYS A 14 2.61 18.84 5.67
CA LYS A 14 2.20 19.70 4.53
C LYS A 14 1.62 18.90 3.36
N TYR A 15 1.90 17.60 3.28
CA TYR A 15 1.30 16.72 2.27
C TYR A 15 0.09 16.03 2.87
N SER A 16 -1.00 15.94 2.12
CA SER A 16 -2.15 15.14 2.55
C SER A 16 -1.86 13.65 2.38
N VAL A 17 -2.51 12.81 3.20
CA VAL A 17 -2.46 11.35 3.05
C VAL A 17 -2.82 10.94 1.63
N ALA A 18 -3.90 11.51 1.08
CA ALA A 18 -4.36 11.20 -0.27
C ALA A 18 -3.31 11.53 -1.34
N HIS A 19 -2.59 12.65 -1.19
CA HIS A 19 -1.50 13.01 -2.10
C HIS A 19 -0.34 12.02 -2.00
N THR A 20 0.10 11.68 -0.79
CA THR A 20 1.20 10.73 -0.56
C THR A 20 0.86 9.35 -1.13
N VAL A 21 -0.31 8.81 -0.82
CA VAL A 21 -0.75 7.49 -1.31
C VAL A 21 -0.96 7.52 -2.83
N GLY A 22 -1.58 8.57 -3.36
CA GLY A 22 -1.77 8.72 -4.81
C GLY A 22 -0.46 8.76 -5.58
N PHE A 23 0.54 9.49 -5.06
CA PHE A 23 1.87 9.55 -5.65
C PHE A 23 2.54 8.17 -5.64
N LEU A 24 2.53 7.47 -4.50
CA LEU A 24 3.13 6.14 -4.38
C LEU A 24 2.47 5.14 -5.32
N LYS A 25 1.14 5.06 -5.33
CA LYS A 25 0.38 4.17 -6.22
C LYS A 25 0.63 4.51 -7.69
N GLY A 26 0.65 5.79 -8.06
CA GLY A 26 0.91 6.21 -9.44
C GLY A 26 2.32 5.87 -9.93
N LYS A 27 3.35 6.22 -9.16
CA LYS A 27 4.75 5.97 -9.53
C LYS A 27 5.08 4.48 -9.56
N SER A 28 4.60 3.73 -8.57
CA SER A 28 4.79 2.27 -8.55
C SER A 28 4.07 1.60 -9.72
N ALA A 29 2.83 1.98 -10.04
CA ALA A 29 2.11 1.43 -11.19
C ALA A 29 2.89 1.66 -12.50
N ILE A 30 3.40 2.87 -12.74
CA ILE A 30 4.21 3.17 -13.94
C ILE A 30 5.46 2.29 -13.97
N ARG A 31 6.18 2.21 -12.85
CA ARG A 31 7.40 1.40 -12.75
C ARG A 31 7.12 -0.07 -13.00
N ILE A 32 6.06 -0.62 -12.42
CA ILE A 32 5.70 -2.02 -12.58
C ILE A 32 5.35 -2.33 -14.03
N HIS A 33 4.55 -1.47 -14.67
CA HIS A 33 4.23 -1.64 -16.09
C HIS A 33 5.46 -1.57 -16.99
N ARG A 34 6.41 -0.70 -16.67
CA ARG A 34 7.63 -0.52 -17.45
C ARG A 34 8.62 -1.67 -17.28
N ASP A 35 8.91 -2.01 -16.03
CA ASP A 35 10.02 -2.90 -15.67
C ASP A 35 9.62 -4.37 -15.76
N TYR A 36 8.35 -4.71 -15.49
CA TYR A 36 7.91 -6.11 -15.40
C TYR A 36 6.88 -6.51 -16.48
N LEU A 37 6.10 -5.56 -17.01
CA LEU A 37 5.11 -5.83 -18.06
C LEU A 37 5.55 -5.34 -19.45
N GLY A 38 6.79 -4.83 -19.57
CA GLY A 38 7.39 -4.42 -20.85
C GLY A 38 6.78 -3.17 -21.51
N LYS A 39 5.90 -2.43 -20.81
CA LYS A 39 5.23 -1.24 -21.35
C LYS A 39 6.06 0.03 -21.15
N GLN A 40 6.71 0.50 -22.21
CA GLN A 40 7.57 1.70 -22.14
C GLN A 40 6.80 3.03 -22.24
N ARG A 41 5.62 3.06 -22.88
CA ARG A 41 4.83 4.29 -23.15
C ARG A 41 3.32 3.98 -23.19
N GLN A 42 2.51 5.04 -23.08
CA GLN A 42 1.05 5.01 -23.21
C GLN A 42 0.37 4.08 -22.20
N PHE A 43 0.25 4.57 -20.95
CA PHE A 43 -0.36 3.85 -19.83
C PHE A 43 -1.89 4.05 -19.72
N THR A 44 -2.51 4.71 -20.70
CA THR A 44 -3.97 4.94 -20.70
C THR A 44 -4.72 3.60 -20.75
N GLY A 45 -5.68 3.41 -19.83
CA GLY A 45 -6.44 2.16 -19.70
C GLY A 45 -5.75 1.07 -18.87
N TYR A 46 -4.54 1.31 -18.38
CA TYR A 46 -3.82 0.36 -17.52
C TYR A 46 -4.00 0.72 -16.04
N HIS A 47 -4.35 -0.28 -15.24
CA HIS A 47 -4.56 -0.15 -13.80
C HIS A 47 -3.80 -1.26 -13.08
N PHE A 48 -2.92 -0.89 -12.15
CA PHE A 48 -2.25 -1.85 -11.27
C PHE A 48 -2.91 -1.90 -9.89
N TRP A 49 -3.26 -0.74 -9.34
CA TRP A 49 -3.88 -0.64 -8.03
C TRP A 49 -5.40 -0.43 -8.13
N ALA A 50 -6.14 -0.95 -7.15
CA ALA A 50 -7.52 -0.57 -6.92
C ALA A 50 -7.67 0.95 -6.68
N ARG A 51 -8.86 1.51 -6.91
CA ARG A 51 -9.11 2.96 -6.73
C ARG A 51 -8.96 3.40 -5.26
N GLY A 52 -9.38 2.55 -4.32
CA GLY A 52 -9.35 2.82 -2.88
C GLY A 52 -8.00 2.57 -2.21
N TYR A 53 -7.88 2.99 -0.95
CA TYR A 53 -6.78 2.67 -0.04
C TYR A 53 -7.29 2.68 1.40
N CYS A 54 -6.62 1.96 2.30
CA CYS A 54 -6.87 2.00 3.74
C CYS A 54 -5.74 2.78 4.42
N VAL A 55 -6.08 3.57 5.44
CA VAL A 55 -5.09 4.30 6.24
C VAL A 55 -5.52 4.30 7.71
N SER A 56 -4.54 4.09 8.58
CA SER A 56 -4.66 4.30 10.02
C SER A 56 -3.51 5.19 10.46
N THR A 57 -3.80 6.22 11.24
CA THR A 57 -2.76 7.09 11.81
C THR A 57 -2.19 6.43 13.05
N VAL A 58 -0.88 6.19 13.04
CA VAL A 58 -0.15 5.74 14.21
C VAL A 58 0.39 6.98 14.94
N GLY A 59 0.29 7.01 16.27
CA GLY A 59 0.89 8.07 17.09
C GLY A 59 2.42 8.10 16.95
N LEU A 60 3.05 9.15 17.49
CA LEU A 60 4.48 9.48 17.35
C LEU A 60 5.49 8.42 17.83
N ASP A 61 5.04 7.34 18.45
CA ASP A 61 5.92 6.35 19.08
C ASP A 61 6.35 5.24 18.09
N GLU A 62 7.67 5.09 17.92
CA GLU A 62 8.28 4.12 17.00
C GLU A 62 7.94 2.66 17.39
N GLN A 63 7.82 2.37 18.68
CA GLN A 63 7.43 1.03 19.14
C GLN A 63 5.99 0.73 18.73
N THR A 64 5.10 1.71 18.85
CA THR A 64 3.71 1.62 18.40
C THR A 64 3.63 1.38 16.89
N ILE A 65 4.46 2.05 16.10
CA ILE A 65 4.56 1.81 14.64
C ILE A 65 4.95 0.36 14.33
N ARG A 66 6.01 -0.15 14.95
CA ARG A 66 6.52 -1.50 14.68
C ARG A 66 5.54 -2.58 15.16
N ALA A 67 4.90 -2.37 16.30
CA ALA A 67 3.87 -3.27 16.82
C ALA A 67 2.63 -3.30 15.91
N CYS A 68 2.21 -2.15 15.40
CA CYS A 68 1.09 -2.04 14.46
C CYS A 68 1.32 -2.88 13.20
N ILE A 69 2.51 -2.78 12.57
CA ILE A 69 2.84 -3.59 11.38
C ILE A 69 2.73 -5.09 11.68
N ARG A 70 3.37 -5.56 12.75
CA ARG A 70 3.37 -6.99 13.10
C ARG A 70 1.97 -7.51 13.42
N ASN A 71 1.16 -6.71 14.10
CA ASN A 71 -0.20 -7.10 14.46
C ASN A 71 -1.12 -7.13 13.24
N GLN A 72 -0.94 -6.20 12.30
CA GLN A 72 -1.68 -6.18 11.03
C GLN A 72 -1.35 -7.42 10.19
N GLU A 73 -0.06 -7.78 10.04
CA GLU A 73 0.38 -8.99 9.32
C GLU A 73 -0.21 -10.27 9.94
N ALA A 74 -0.22 -10.37 11.28
CA ALA A 74 -0.79 -11.52 11.99
C ALA A 74 -2.32 -11.58 11.85
N GLU A 75 -3.01 -10.44 11.91
CA GLU A 75 -4.46 -10.38 11.74
C GLU A 75 -4.86 -10.75 10.32
N ASP A 76 -4.14 -10.28 9.29
CA ASP A 76 -4.43 -10.64 7.90
C ASP A 76 -4.22 -12.14 7.65
N GLN A 77 -3.18 -12.74 8.23
CA GLN A 77 -2.99 -14.21 8.18
C GLN A 77 -4.14 -14.96 8.85
N ARG A 78 -4.65 -14.44 9.97
CA ARG A 78 -5.80 -15.02 10.69
C ARG A 78 -7.10 -14.87 9.90
N GLN A 79 -7.33 -13.71 9.30
CA GLN A 79 -8.50 -13.47 8.43
C GLN A 79 -8.45 -14.36 7.18
N GLU A 80 -7.27 -14.56 6.61
CA GLU A 80 -7.07 -15.48 5.48
C GLU A 80 -7.35 -16.93 5.86
N SER A 81 -6.88 -17.40 7.02
CA SER A 81 -7.13 -18.78 7.47
C SER A 81 -8.61 -19.05 7.79
N LEU A 82 -9.31 -18.08 8.38
CA LEU A 82 -10.76 -18.16 8.64
C LEU A 82 -11.59 -18.19 7.35
N ARG A 83 -11.12 -17.52 6.28
CA ARG A 83 -11.83 -17.45 5.00
C ARG A 83 -11.63 -18.70 4.12
N LEU A 84 -10.64 -19.52 4.46
CA LEU A 84 -10.30 -20.78 3.77
C LEU A 84 -10.92 -22.03 4.44
N GLN A 85 -11.66 -21.85 5.54
CA GLN A 85 -12.56 -22.85 6.14
C GLN A 85 -13.97 -22.76 5.54
#